data_AF-A0A496THV3-F1
#
_entry.id   AF-A0A496THV3-F1
#
_cell.length_a   1.000
_cell.length_b   1.000
_cell.length_c   1.000
_cell.angle_alpha   90.00
_cell.angle_beta   90.00
_cell.angle_gamma   90.00
#
_symmetry.space_group_name_H-M   'P 1'
#
loop_
_entity.id
_entity.type
_entity.pdbx_description
1 polymer ?
#
loop_
_entity_poly.entity_id
_entity_poly.type
_entity_poly.pdbx_seq_one_letter_code
_entity_poly.pdbx_strand_id
1 'polypeptide(L)'
;MNWKSKKYWLVVFLLLLTGGYVNVLRYVEVNPGREPRLSNMPLNHGQWVGRELHLGNRTAEVLRAAQVLFREYMDPLGDRVWLFVAYFRSQTYGAQIHSPKHCLPGGGWKILRREKHRFQFMQSNETAVLPVNKMLISDGRSTELMFYWFITR
;
A
#
# COMPACT_ATOMS: atom_id res chain seq x y z
N MET A 1 -22.80 -44.70 0.27
CA MET A 1 -23.25 -43.33 0.56
C MET A 1 -24.67 -43.16 0.04
N ASN A 2 -25.68 -43.10 0.90
CA ASN A 2 -27.09 -43.20 0.48
C ASN A 2 -27.68 -41.79 0.20
N TRP A 3 -27.52 -41.33 -1.05
CA TRP A 3 -27.91 -39.97 -1.51
C TRP A 3 -29.41 -39.66 -1.40
N LYS A 4 -30.23 -40.69 -1.15
CA LYS A 4 -31.68 -40.55 -0.92
C LYS A 4 -32.05 -40.23 0.54
N SER A 5 -31.09 -40.23 1.48
CA SER A 5 -31.40 -39.92 2.89
C SER A 5 -31.67 -38.42 3.08
N LYS A 6 -32.67 -38.07 3.90
CA LYS A 6 -32.97 -36.67 4.26
C LYS A 6 -31.76 -35.94 4.86
N LYS A 7 -30.88 -36.69 5.55
CA LYS A 7 -29.62 -36.19 6.14
C LYS A 7 -28.63 -35.71 5.07
N TYR A 8 -28.53 -36.40 3.94
CA TYR A 8 -27.65 -36.01 2.83
C TYR A 8 -28.08 -34.64 2.26
N TRP A 9 -29.36 -34.46 1.97
CA TRP A 9 -29.89 -33.19 1.45
C TRP A 9 -29.81 -32.05 2.45
N LEU A 10 -29.97 -32.32 3.76
CA LEU A 10 -29.76 -31.33 4.81
C LEU A 10 -28.31 -30.83 4.81
N VAL A 11 -27.32 -31.72 4.68
CA VAL A 11 -25.90 -31.34 4.61
C VAL A 11 -25.60 -30.54 3.35
N VAL A 12 -26.12 -30.96 2.18
CA VAL A 12 -25.95 -30.19 0.93
C VAL A 12 -26.56 -28.79 1.04
N PHE A 13 -27.75 -28.68 1.62
CA PHE A 13 -28.40 -27.39 1.85
C PHE A 13 -27.58 -26.50 2.77
N LEU A 14 -27.09 -27.00 3.91
CA LEU A 14 -26.24 -26.24 4.82
C LEU A 14 -24.94 -25.77 4.17
N LEU A 15 -24.33 -26.61 3.32
CA LEU A 15 -23.12 -26.24 2.57
C LEU A 15 -23.40 -25.13 1.55
N LEU A 16 -24.51 -25.21 0.81
CA LEU A 16 -24.91 -24.17 -0.14
C LEU A 16 -25.23 -22.85 0.58
N LEU A 17 -25.95 -22.92 1.70
CA LEU A 17 -26.33 -21.75 2.48
C LEU A 17 -25.09 -21.08 3.10
N THR A 18 -24.16 -21.87 3.65
CA THR A 18 -22.87 -21.36 4.15
C THR A 18 -22.03 -20.77 3.03
N GLY A 19 -21.94 -21.46 1.88
CA GLY A 19 -21.18 -20.99 0.71
C GLY A 19 -21.75 -19.68 0.15
N GLY A 20 -23.08 -19.55 0.08
CA GLY A 20 -23.78 -18.32 -0.28
C GLY A 20 -23.53 -17.20 0.72
N TYR A 21 -23.65 -17.48 2.02
CA TYR A 21 -23.39 -16.50 3.08
C TYR A 21 -21.94 -15.98 3.05
N VAL A 22 -20.96 -16.88 2.95
CA VAL A 22 -19.53 -16.51 2.80
C VAL A 22 -19.27 -15.76 1.50
N ASN A 23 -20.02 -16.04 0.41
CA ASN A 23 -19.93 -15.25 -0.82
C ASN A 23 -20.40 -13.81 -0.61
N VAL A 24 -21.53 -13.60 0.06
CA VAL A 24 -22.04 -12.26 0.39
C VAL A 24 -21.04 -11.49 1.27
N LEU A 25 -20.47 -12.14 2.29
CA LEU A 25 -19.51 -11.51 3.19
C LEU A 25 -18.24 -11.00 2.48
N ARG A 26 -17.85 -11.59 1.33
CA ARG A 26 -16.70 -11.12 0.54
C ARG A 26 -16.89 -9.73 -0.08
N TYR A 27 -18.14 -9.28 -0.19
CA TYR A 27 -18.49 -7.95 -0.75
C TYR A 27 -18.84 -6.93 0.33
N VAL A 28 -18.83 -7.31 1.61
CA VAL A 28 -19.02 -6.37 2.71
C VAL A 28 -17.73 -5.57 2.86
N GLU A 29 -17.75 -4.32 2.40
CA GLU A 29 -16.60 -3.42 2.51
C GLU A 29 -16.57 -2.76 3.90
N VAL A 30 -15.41 -2.83 4.55
CA VAL A 30 -15.15 -2.04 5.77
C VAL A 30 -14.79 -0.63 5.32
N ASN A 31 -15.74 0.30 5.43
CA ASN A 31 -15.47 1.71 5.19
C ASN A 31 -14.73 2.29 6.41
N PRO A 32 -13.50 2.81 6.27
CA PRO A 32 -12.70 3.32 7.38
C PRO A 32 -13.25 4.61 8.03
N GLY A 33 -14.45 5.08 7.64
CA GLY A 33 -15.20 6.17 8.27
C GLY A 33 -14.68 7.57 7.92
N ARG A 34 -13.37 7.72 7.69
CA ARG A 34 -12.76 8.96 7.20
C ARG A 34 -11.52 8.67 6.36
N GLU A 35 -11.47 9.26 5.17
CA GLU A 35 -10.29 9.20 4.33
C GLU A 35 -9.15 10.08 4.88
N PRO A 36 -7.88 9.69 4.65
CA PRO A 36 -6.76 10.56 4.95
C PRO A 36 -6.87 11.85 4.13
N ARG A 37 -6.37 12.96 4.69
CA ARG A 37 -6.24 14.23 3.96
C ARG A 37 -4.80 14.36 3.48
N LEU A 38 -4.45 13.62 2.42
CA LEU A 38 -3.06 13.62 1.93
C LEU A 38 -2.62 15.01 1.46
N SER A 39 -3.55 15.81 0.92
CA SER A 39 -3.31 17.20 0.52
C SER A 39 -2.85 18.12 1.66
N ASN A 40 -3.14 17.78 2.92
CA ASN A 40 -2.70 18.57 4.08
C ASN A 40 -1.22 18.39 4.41
N MET A 41 -0.56 17.40 3.80
CA MET A 41 0.87 17.23 4.00
C MET A 41 1.60 18.47 3.44
N PRO A 42 2.55 19.07 4.18
CA PRO A 42 3.15 20.33 3.76
C PRO A 42 4.11 20.12 2.57
N LEU A 43 4.17 21.12 1.69
CA LEU A 43 5.18 21.19 0.64
C LEU A 43 6.53 21.66 1.19
N ASN A 44 6.54 22.44 2.26
CA ASN A 44 7.77 22.92 2.89
C ASN A 44 7.99 22.21 4.23
N HIS A 45 9.16 21.63 4.44
CA HIS A 45 9.51 20.99 5.71
C HIS A 45 10.98 21.25 6.06
N GLY A 46 11.22 22.12 7.04
CA GLY A 46 12.56 22.61 7.32
C GLY A 46 13.13 23.34 6.11
N GLN A 47 14.26 22.86 5.57
CA GLN A 47 14.90 23.40 4.37
C GLN A 47 14.43 22.71 3.07
N TRP A 48 13.60 21.68 3.17
CA TRP A 48 13.12 20.93 2.01
C TRP A 48 11.92 21.63 1.38
N VAL A 49 11.98 21.84 0.07
CA VAL A 49 10.90 22.40 -0.74
C VAL A 49 10.38 21.33 -1.68
N GLY A 50 9.08 21.05 -1.55
CA GLY A 50 8.38 20.02 -2.28
C GLY A 50 7.64 20.55 -3.50
N ARG A 51 7.58 19.74 -4.55
CA ARG A 51 6.65 19.92 -5.67
C ARG A 51 5.79 18.68 -5.86
N GLU A 52 4.53 18.91 -6.24
CA GLU A 52 3.62 17.82 -6.59
C GLU A 52 3.98 17.27 -7.98
N LEU A 53 4.03 15.95 -8.06
CA LEU A 53 4.21 15.17 -9.27
C LEU A 53 2.88 14.50 -9.59
N HIS A 54 2.61 14.32 -10.88
CA HIS A 54 1.39 13.68 -11.34
C HIS A 54 1.70 12.32 -11.95
N LEU A 55 0.90 11.32 -11.60
CA LEU A 55 0.91 10.06 -12.32
C LEU A 55 0.33 10.28 -13.73
N GLY A 56 0.87 9.60 -14.73
CA GLY A 56 0.23 9.56 -16.04
C GLY A 56 -1.14 8.87 -15.97
N ASN A 57 -2.08 9.29 -16.81
CA ASN A 57 -3.48 8.81 -16.78
C ASN A 57 -3.57 7.27 -16.74
N ARG A 58 -2.85 6.59 -17.63
CA ARG A 58 -2.83 5.11 -17.68
C ARG A 58 -2.32 4.49 -16.38
N THR A 59 -1.31 5.08 -15.75
CA THR A 59 -0.77 4.60 -14.46
C THR A 59 -1.79 4.80 -13.35
N ALA A 60 -2.47 5.95 -13.31
CA ALA A 60 -3.52 6.22 -12.34
C ALA A 60 -4.72 5.27 -12.52
N GLU A 61 -5.13 4.98 -13.75
CA GLU A 61 -6.19 4.03 -14.11
C GLU A 61 -5.85 2.58 -13.74
N VAL A 62 -4.59 2.18 -13.83
CA VAL A 62 -4.14 0.85 -13.39
C VAL A 62 -4.02 0.79 -11.88
N LEU A 63 -3.48 1.83 -11.25
CA LEU A 63 -3.27 1.90 -9.81
C LEU A 63 -4.60 1.92 -9.06
N ARG A 64 -5.61 2.67 -9.53
CA ARG A 64 -6.96 2.78 -8.95
C ARG A 64 -6.97 3.13 -7.45
N ALA A 65 -5.99 3.89 -7.00
CA ALA A 65 -5.98 4.43 -5.66
C ALA A 65 -7.07 5.51 -5.51
N ALA A 66 -7.74 5.55 -4.36
CA ALA A 66 -8.73 6.57 -4.05
C ALA A 66 -8.10 7.95 -3.84
N GLN A 67 -6.88 7.98 -3.28
CA GLN A 67 -6.04 9.17 -3.22
C GLN A 67 -4.59 8.79 -3.49
N VAL A 68 -3.88 9.71 -4.15
CA VAL A 68 -2.43 9.62 -4.38
C VAL A 68 -1.80 10.92 -3.93
N LEU A 69 -0.67 10.81 -3.24
CA LEU A 69 0.29 11.89 -3.07
C LEU A 69 1.58 11.43 -3.71
N PHE A 70 2.11 12.23 -4.65
CA PHE A 70 3.40 11.95 -5.26
C PHE A 70 4.19 13.24 -5.33
N ARG A 71 5.30 13.28 -4.62
CA ARG A 71 6.08 14.52 -4.47
C ARG A 71 7.57 14.25 -4.60
N GLU A 72 8.27 15.24 -5.10
CA GLU A 72 9.72 15.35 -4.98
C GLU A 72 10.02 16.53 -4.07
N TYR A 73 10.82 16.29 -3.04
CA TYR A 73 11.38 17.29 -2.16
C TYR A 73 12.85 17.50 -2.50
N MET A 74 13.29 18.76 -2.52
CA MET A 74 14.68 19.12 -2.75
C MET A 74 15.17 20.06 -1.65
N ASP A 75 16.40 19.87 -1.19
CA ASP A 75 17.06 20.75 -0.24
C ASP A 75 17.93 21.81 -0.95
N PRO A 76 18.54 22.76 -0.22
CA PRO A 76 19.40 23.78 -0.81
C PRO A 76 20.73 23.24 -1.41
N LEU A 77 21.15 22.03 -1.02
CA LEU A 77 22.35 21.37 -1.55
C LEU A 77 22.06 20.61 -2.85
N GLY A 78 20.78 20.43 -3.19
CA GLY A 78 20.32 19.74 -4.39
C GLY A 78 20.02 18.26 -4.17
N ASP A 79 20.06 17.78 -2.92
CA ASP A 79 19.63 16.43 -2.57
C ASP A 79 18.12 16.28 -2.79
N ARG A 80 17.69 15.09 -3.22
CA ARG A 80 16.30 14.83 -3.61
C ARG A 80 15.71 13.64 -2.89
N VAL A 81 14.45 13.77 -2.50
CA VAL A 81 13.66 12.69 -1.92
C VAL A 81 12.30 12.61 -2.60
N TRP A 82 11.95 11.42 -3.08
CA TRP A 82 10.62 11.14 -3.60
C TRP A 82 9.74 10.51 -2.52
N LEU A 83 8.55 11.08 -2.36
CA LEU A 83 7.52 10.56 -1.48
C LEU A 83 6.32 10.14 -2.33
N PHE A 84 5.95 8.86 -2.22
CA PHE A 84 4.78 8.30 -2.86
C PHE A 84 3.88 7.63 -1.83
N VAL A 85 2.62 8.05 -1.78
CA VAL A 85 1.58 7.48 -0.92
C VAL A 85 0.36 7.18 -1.78
N ALA A 86 -0.09 5.94 -1.75
CA ALA A 86 -1.33 5.50 -2.40
C ALA A 86 -2.29 4.98 -1.34
N TYR A 87 -3.47 5.60 -1.26
CA TYR A 87 -4.54 5.21 -0.36
C TYR A 87 -5.67 4.51 -1.12
N PHE A 88 -6.10 3.36 -0.59
CA PHE A 88 -7.18 2.55 -1.14
C PHE A 88 -8.32 2.51 -0.12
N ARG A 89 -9.54 2.87 -0.54
CA ARG A 89 -10.75 2.82 0.31
C ARG A 89 -11.07 1.40 0.76
N SER A 90 -10.87 0.45 -0.15
CA SER A 90 -11.23 -0.95 0.01
C SER A 90 -10.03 -1.80 -0.42
N GLN A 91 -9.62 -2.74 0.44
CA GLN A 91 -8.57 -3.72 0.15
C GLN A 91 -9.17 -5.08 -0.22
N THR A 92 -10.40 -5.10 -0.74
CA THR A 92 -11.10 -6.32 -1.13
C THR A 92 -10.62 -6.85 -2.50
N TYR A 93 -11.21 -7.95 -2.94
CA TYR A 93 -10.82 -8.73 -4.12
C TYR A 93 -10.50 -7.86 -5.35
N GLY A 94 -9.25 -7.93 -5.83
CA GLY A 94 -8.73 -7.15 -6.97
C GLY A 94 -7.85 -5.95 -6.60
N ALA A 95 -7.86 -5.46 -5.35
CA ALA A 95 -7.02 -4.36 -4.87
C ALA A 95 -5.70 -4.84 -4.23
N GLN A 96 -5.01 -5.78 -4.89
CA GLN A 96 -3.77 -6.35 -4.34
C GLN A 96 -2.62 -5.34 -4.42
N ILE A 97 -2.16 -4.89 -3.26
CA ILE A 97 -0.96 -4.05 -3.18
C ILE A 97 0.27 -4.94 -3.40
N HIS A 98 0.94 -4.78 -4.53
CA HIS A 98 2.17 -5.51 -4.81
C HIS A 98 3.36 -4.89 -4.08
N SER A 99 4.13 -5.74 -3.41
CA SER A 99 5.39 -5.33 -2.78
C SER A 99 6.37 -4.83 -3.86
N PRO A 100 7.01 -3.66 -3.67
CA PRO A 100 8.07 -3.17 -4.56
C PRO A 100 9.16 -4.19 -4.83
N LYS A 101 9.39 -5.15 -3.91
CA LYS A 101 10.32 -6.26 -4.11
C LYS A 101 10.06 -7.10 -5.37
N HIS A 102 8.81 -7.19 -5.83
CA HIS A 102 8.44 -7.95 -7.01
C HIS A 102 8.34 -7.06 -8.26
N CYS A 103 7.91 -5.81 -8.10
CA CYS A 103 7.71 -4.89 -9.22
C CYS A 103 8.99 -4.20 -9.67
N LEU A 104 9.89 -3.85 -8.75
CA LEU A 104 11.13 -3.12 -9.05
C LEU A 104 12.01 -3.85 -10.07
N PRO A 105 12.26 -5.18 -9.95
CA PRO A 105 13.03 -5.91 -10.97
C PRO A 105 12.39 -5.87 -12.36
N GLY A 106 11.06 -5.96 -12.44
CA GLY A 106 10.33 -5.84 -13.71
C GLY A 106 10.45 -4.45 -14.35
N GLY A 107 10.68 -3.41 -13.54
CA GLY A 107 10.98 -2.04 -13.98
C GLY A 107 12.46 -1.75 -14.23
N GLY A 108 13.34 -2.76 -14.20
CA GLY A 108 14.78 -2.61 -14.45
C GLY A 108 15.65 -2.36 -13.22
N TRP A 109 15.06 -2.28 -12.02
CA TRP A 109 15.81 -2.05 -10.79
C TRP A 109 16.35 -3.35 -10.18
N LYS A 110 17.65 -3.39 -9.91
CA LYS A 110 18.30 -4.42 -9.11
C LYS A 110 18.21 -4.07 -7.63
N ILE A 111 17.86 -5.06 -6.80
CA ILE A 111 17.86 -4.91 -5.35
C ILE A 111 19.20 -5.41 -4.81
N LEU A 112 20.06 -4.48 -4.38
CA LEU A 112 21.42 -4.78 -3.91
C LEU A 112 21.43 -5.24 -2.45
N ARG A 113 20.61 -4.62 -1.60
CA ARG A 113 20.51 -4.95 -0.17
C ARG A 113 19.09 -4.72 0.33
N ARG A 114 18.65 -5.54 1.30
CA ARG A 114 17.36 -5.40 1.98
C ARG A 114 17.54 -5.63 3.47
N GLU A 115 16.95 -4.76 4.27
CA GLU A 115 16.94 -4.89 5.72
C GLU A 115 15.66 -4.30 6.32
N LYS A 116 15.38 -4.66 7.57
CA LYS A 116 14.34 -4.01 8.37
C LYS A 116 14.95 -2.77 9.01
N HIS A 117 14.19 -1.69 9.05
CA HIS A 117 14.56 -0.46 9.75
C HIS A 117 13.39 -0.02 10.63
N ARG A 118 13.68 0.77 11.67
CA ARG A 118 12.66 1.26 12.62
C ARG A 118 12.88 2.76 12.77
N PHE A 119 11.96 3.55 12.23
CA PHE A 119 11.95 4.97 12.53
C PHE A 119 11.39 5.19 13.93
N GLN A 120 12.03 6.08 14.68
CA GLN A 120 11.57 6.54 15.98
C GLN A 120 11.22 8.02 15.85
N PHE A 121 10.04 8.40 16.32
CA PHE A 121 9.59 9.78 16.31
C PHE A 121 8.70 10.05 17.51
N MET A 122 8.66 11.30 17.95
CA MET A 122 7.77 11.70 19.04
C MET A 122 6.35 11.87 18.52
N GLN A 123 5.41 11.19 19.18
CA GLN A 123 3.99 11.35 18.95
C GLN A 123 3.33 11.80 20.25
N SER A 124 2.98 13.08 20.31
CA SER A 124 2.55 13.73 21.56
C SER A 124 3.63 13.63 22.64
N ASN A 125 3.47 12.75 23.63
CA ASN A 125 4.39 12.56 24.76
C ASN A 125 5.02 11.16 24.79
N GLU A 126 4.82 10.35 23.75
CA GLU A 126 5.37 8.99 23.67
C GLU A 126 6.26 8.83 22.43
N THR A 127 7.30 8.02 22.56
CA THR A 127 8.13 7.60 21.42
C THR A 127 7.37 6.55 20.62
N ALA A 128 6.91 6.92 19.44
CA ALA A 128 6.33 5.98 18.48
C ALA A 128 7.44 5.32 17.64
N VAL A 129 7.22 4.06 17.27
CA VAL A 129 8.14 3.28 16.44
C VAL A 129 7.42 2.79 15.18
N LEU A 130 7.91 3.19 14.01
CA LEU A 130 7.38 2.74 12.71
C LEU A 130 8.34 1.71 12.08
N PRO A 131 7.96 0.43 12.00
CA PRO A 131 8.75 -0.57 11.28
C PRO A 131 8.61 -0.36 9.77
N VAL A 132 9.75 -0.28 9.08
CA VAL A 132 9.80 -0.10 7.62
C VAL A 132 10.76 -1.11 6.98
N ASN A 133 10.60 -1.34 5.69
CA ASN A 133 11.58 -2.05 4.89
C ASN A 133 12.53 -1.01 4.27
N LYS A 134 13.83 -1.22 4.42
CA LYS A 134 14.89 -0.42 3.80
C LYS A 134 15.54 -1.24 2.70
N MET A 135 15.71 -0.65 1.52
CA MET A 135 16.33 -1.30 0.37
C MET A 135 17.34 -0.37 -0.29
N LEU A 136 18.49 -0.94 -0.67
CA LEU A 136 19.41 -0.30 -1.59
C LEU A 136 19.11 -0.86 -2.98
N ILE A 137 18.73 0.00 -3.91
CA ILE A 137 18.31 -0.36 -5.27
C ILE A 137 19.18 0.35 -6.30
N SER A 138 19.36 -0.23 -7.48
CA SER A 138 20.12 0.39 -8.57
C SER A 138 19.57 -0.03 -9.93
N ASP A 139 19.48 0.90 -10.87
CA ASP A 139 19.15 0.64 -12.28
C ASP A 139 20.42 0.47 -13.15
N GLY A 140 21.60 0.46 -12.52
CA GLY A 140 22.91 0.42 -13.18
C GLY A 140 23.51 1.80 -13.50
N ARG A 141 22.73 2.88 -13.39
CA ARG A 141 23.18 4.27 -13.57
C ARG A 141 23.21 5.02 -12.25
N SER A 142 22.17 4.84 -11.43
CA SER A 142 22.08 5.40 -10.08
C SER A 142 21.95 4.28 -9.05
N THR A 143 22.23 4.63 -7.80
CA THR A 143 21.92 3.78 -6.65
C THR A 143 21.12 4.62 -5.68
N GLU A 144 19.97 4.09 -5.26
CA GLU A 144 19.00 4.79 -4.44
C GLU A 144 18.68 4.02 -3.16
N LEU A 145 18.41 4.77 -2.10
CA LEU A 145 17.94 4.23 -0.84
C LEU A 145 16.42 4.39 -0.75
N MET A 146 15.71 3.27 -0.75
CA MET A 146 14.25 3.24 -0.70
C MET A 146 13.75 2.73 0.66
N PHE A 147 12.80 3.45 1.23
CA PHE A 147 12.02 2.99 2.38
C PHE A 147 10.58 2.74 1.96
N TYR A 148 9.99 1.64 2.41
CA TYR A 148 8.57 1.37 2.16
C TYR A 148 7.93 0.50 3.25
N TRP A 149 6.65 0.72 3.47
CA TRP A 149 5.81 -0.05 4.40
C TRP A 149 4.36 0.00 3.93
N PHE A 150 3.53 -0.86 4.51
CA PHE A 150 2.09 -0.88 4.30
C PHE A 150 1.40 -0.59 5.62
N ILE A 151 0.32 0.18 5.57
CA ILE A 151 -0.58 0.38 6.70
C ILE A 151 -1.89 -0.27 6.30
N THR A 152 -2.19 -1.40 6.92
CA THR A 152 -3.46 -2.13 6.77
C THR A 152 -4.18 -2.07 8.11
N ARG A 153 -5.48 -1.81 8.09
CA ARG A 153 -6.34 -1.91 9.28
C ARG A 153 -7.08 -3.24 9.26
#